data_AF-A0ABD0Y9Y8-F1
#
_entry.id   AF-A0ABD0Y9Y8-F1
#
_cell.length_a   1.000
_cell.length_b   1.000
_cell.length_c   1.000
_cell.angle_alpha   90.00
_cell.angle_beta   90.00
_cell.angle_gamma   90.00
#
_symmetry.space_group_name_H-M   'P 1'
#
loop_
_entity.id
_entity.type
_entity.pdbx_description
1 polymer ?
#
loop_
_entity_poly.entity_id
_entity_poly.type
_entity_poly.pdbx_seq_one_letter_code
_entity_poly.pdbx_strand_id
1 'polypeptide(L)'
;FLSDLSFQELQKNFLDKYFSEFDEEEENKLCYTGIFQEYISLIENYIESKLKASLPNFNMEEFYEELKKRKTELDGEVFEMLFTLSDFLAFKELLLDYKAVSNCLL
;
A
#
# COMPACT_ATOMS: atom_id res chain seq x y z
N PHE A 1 -3.63 -13.23 2.07
CA PHE A 1 -3.83 -12.03 2.91
C PHE A 1 -3.92 -10.73 2.12
N LEU A 2 -3.08 -10.50 1.08
CA LEU A 2 -3.21 -9.31 0.21
C LEU A 2 -4.40 -9.41 -0.76
N SER A 3 -4.81 -10.62 -1.14
CA SER A 3 -6.01 -10.85 -1.96
C SER A 3 -7.29 -11.01 -1.12
N ASP A 4 -7.20 -10.88 0.21
CA ASP A 4 -8.34 -11.12 1.11
C ASP A 4 -9.29 -9.92 1.12
N LEU A 5 -10.59 -10.17 1.28
CA LEU A 5 -11.61 -9.11 1.38
C LEU A 5 -11.28 -8.07 2.47
N SER A 6 -10.70 -8.49 3.59
CA SER A 6 -10.31 -7.58 4.66
C SER A 6 -9.22 -6.59 4.24
N PHE A 7 -8.32 -6.98 3.33
CA PHE A 7 -7.32 -6.05 2.78
C PHE A 7 -7.95 -5.10 1.78
N GLN A 8 -8.85 -5.59 0.93
CA GLN A 8 -9.59 -4.76 -0.02
C GLN A 8 -10.46 -3.71 0.69
N GLU A 9 -11.15 -4.09 1.77
CA GLU A 9 -11.91 -3.17 2.62
C GLU A 9 -11.01 -2.14 3.30
N LEU A 10 -9.85 -2.55 3.81
CA LEU A 10 -8.85 -1.66 4.40
C LEU A 10 -8.38 -0.60 3.39
N GLN A 11 -7.99 -1.03 2.19
CA GLN A 11 -7.61 -0.11 1.11
C GLN A 11 -8.77 0.80 0.73
N LYS A 12 -9.96 0.25 0.50
CA LYS A 12 -11.14 1.04 0.11
C LYS A 12 -11.44 2.14 1.13
N ASN A 13 -11.45 1.81 2.42
CA ASN A 13 -11.69 2.80 3.48
C ASN A 13 -10.65 3.92 3.50
N PHE A 14 -9.38 3.58 3.21
CA PHE A 14 -8.33 4.58 3.07
C PHE A 14 -8.53 5.47 1.83
N LEU A 15 -8.86 4.86 0.69
CA LEU A 15 -9.10 5.59 -0.56
C LEU A 15 -10.31 6.52 -0.42
N ASP A 16 -11.43 6.05 0.15
CA ASP A 16 -12.62 6.86 0.46
C ASP A 16 -12.30 8.10 1.30
N LYS A 17 -11.33 7.98 2.21
CA LYS A 17 -10.92 9.08 3.09
C LYS A 17 -10.13 10.16 2.36
N TYR A 18 -9.35 9.81 1.33
CA TYR A 18 -8.32 10.70 0.78
C TYR A 18 -8.42 10.97 -0.73
N PHE A 19 -9.27 10.27 -1.49
CA PHE A 19 -9.33 10.44 -2.95
C PHE A 19 -9.61 11.88 -3.40
N SER A 20 -10.36 12.67 -2.61
CA SER A 20 -10.66 14.05 -2.94
C SER A 20 -9.45 14.98 -2.88
N GLU A 21 -8.43 14.64 -2.07
CA GLU A 21 -7.23 15.44 -1.89
C GLU A 21 -6.29 15.37 -3.11
N PHE A 22 -6.40 14.32 -3.92
CA PHE A 22 -5.47 14.05 -5.03
C PHE A 22 -5.96 14.62 -6.37
N ASP A 23 -5.03 15.07 -7.21
CA ASP A 23 -5.26 15.58 -8.55
C ASP A 23 -4.17 15.11 -9.55
N GLU A 24 -4.49 15.31 -10.84
CA GLU A 24 -3.68 14.93 -11.99
C GLU A 24 -2.53 15.91 -12.27
N GLU A 25 -2.30 16.90 -11.39
CA GLU A 25 -1.23 17.86 -11.57
C GLU A 25 0.14 17.18 -11.40
N GLU A 26 1.13 17.64 -12.18
CA GLU A 26 2.50 17.14 -12.11
C GLU A 26 3.15 17.50 -10.76
N GLU A 27 2.82 18.68 -10.22
CA GLU A 27 3.28 19.13 -8.90
C GLU A 27 2.50 18.42 -7.79
N ASN A 28 3.23 17.87 -6.80
CA ASN A 28 2.62 17.19 -5.66
C ASN A 28 2.30 18.16 -4.53
N LYS A 29 1.10 18.05 -3.96
CA LYS A 29 0.72 18.82 -2.77
C LYS A 29 1.55 18.41 -1.56
N LEU A 30 1.84 19.37 -0.68
CA LEU A 30 2.55 19.12 0.57
C LEU A 30 1.86 18.06 1.46
N CYS A 31 0.53 17.96 1.39
CA CYS A 31 -0.23 16.97 2.16
C CYS A 31 -0.01 15.53 1.69
N TYR A 32 0.42 15.31 0.44
CA TYR A 32 0.58 13.96 -0.12
C TYR A 32 1.60 13.13 0.68
N THR A 33 2.66 13.77 1.18
CA THR A 33 3.67 13.09 2.01
C THR A 33 3.07 12.52 3.30
N GLY A 34 2.25 13.29 4.00
CA GLY A 34 1.61 12.84 5.25
C GLY A 34 0.59 11.74 5.01
N ILE A 35 -0.20 11.87 3.94
CA ILE A 35 -1.18 10.86 3.55
C ILE A 35 -0.48 9.55 3.14
N PHE A 36 0.61 9.65 2.36
CA PHE A 36 1.37 8.47 1.95
C PHE A 36 2.04 7.77 3.14
N GLN A 37 2.59 8.51 4.11
CA GLN A 37 3.14 7.91 5.34
C GLN A 37 2.07 7.18 6.16
N GLU A 38 0.84 7.72 6.21
CA GLU A 38 -0.30 7.04 6.83
C GLU A 38 -0.66 5.75 6.08
N TYR A 39 -0.67 5.78 4.73
CA TYR A 39 -0.90 4.60 3.90
C TYR A 39 0.14 3.50 4.16
N ILE A 40 1.44 3.85 4.12
CA ILE A 40 2.53 2.90 4.39
C ILE A 40 2.36 2.28 5.76
N SER A 41 2.15 3.10 6.79
CA SER A 41 1.95 2.63 8.16
C SER A 41 0.75 1.68 8.27
N LEU A 42 -0.35 2.00 7.58
CA LEU A 42 -1.56 1.17 7.58
C LEU A 42 -1.31 -0.22 6.98
N ILE A 43 -0.65 -0.25 5.82
CA ILE A 43 -0.34 -1.47 5.08
C ILE A 43 0.68 -2.32 5.83
N GLU A 44 1.77 -1.71 6.32
CA GLU A 44 2.79 -2.40 7.10
C GLU A 44 2.21 -3.06 8.36
N ASN A 45 1.39 -2.33 9.13
CA ASN A 45 0.75 -2.86 10.32
C ASN A 45 -0.17 -4.05 10.00
N TYR A 46 -0.91 -3.99 8.89
CA TYR A 46 -1.76 -5.10 8.44
C TYR A 46 -0.94 -6.34 8.06
N ILE A 47 0.12 -6.14 7.26
CA ILE A 47 1.01 -7.23 6.82
C ILE A 47 1.68 -7.88 8.03
N GLU A 48 2.28 -7.08 8.91
CA GLU A 48 2.95 -7.57 10.12
C GLU A 48 1.98 -8.36 11.01
N SER A 49 0.76 -7.85 11.21
CA SER A 49 -0.26 -8.54 12.01
C SER A 49 -0.64 -9.90 11.40
N LYS A 50 -0.79 -9.99 10.07
CA LYS A 50 -1.10 -11.24 9.37
C LYS A 50 0.06 -12.24 9.42
N LEU A 51 1.30 -11.76 9.28
CA LEU A 51 2.49 -12.59 9.36
C LEU A 51 2.70 -13.13 10.78
N LYS A 52 2.59 -12.29 11.82
CA LYS A 52 2.65 -12.72 13.23
C LYS A 52 1.55 -13.73 13.59
N ALA A 53 0.34 -13.54 13.09
CA ALA A 53 -0.75 -14.48 13.31
C ALA A 53 -0.50 -15.85 12.65
N SER A 54 0.23 -15.88 11.54
CA SER A 54 0.53 -17.10 10.78
C SER A 54 1.81 -17.80 11.23
N LEU A 55 2.75 -17.05 11.81
CA LEU A 55 4.10 -17.48 12.17
C LEU A 55 4.41 -17.04 13.61
N PRO A 56 4.35 -17.95 14.60
CA PRO A 56 4.46 -17.63 16.03
C PRO A 56 5.75 -16.91 16.46
N ASN A 57 6.82 -17.05 15.67
CA ASN A 57 8.13 -16.46 15.93
C ASN A 57 8.56 -15.49 14.82
N PHE A 58 7.61 -14.88 14.13
CA PHE A 58 7.91 -13.94 13.06
C PHE A 58 8.59 -12.68 13.59
N ASN A 59 9.75 -12.35 13.01
CA ASN A 59 10.50 -11.12 13.26
C ASN A 59 10.44 -10.24 12.01
N MET A 60 9.83 -9.06 12.13
CA MET A 60 9.65 -8.13 11.01
C MET A 60 10.97 -7.51 10.54
N GLU A 61 11.92 -7.28 11.45
CA GLU A 61 13.24 -6.71 11.13
C GLU A 61 14.09 -7.71 10.34
N GLU A 62 14.12 -8.97 10.78
CA GLU A 62 14.79 -10.05 10.03
C GLU A 62 14.15 -10.25 8.65
N PHE A 63 12.82 -10.21 8.57
CA PHE A 63 12.10 -10.32 7.31
C PHE A 63 12.44 -9.18 6.35
N TYR A 64 12.51 -7.94 6.83
CA TYR A 64 12.86 -6.78 6.02
C TYR A 64 14.31 -6.81 5.51
N GLU A 65 15.25 -7.30 6.34
CA GLU A 65 16.63 -7.49 5.91
C GLU A 65 16.78 -8.59 4.86
N GLU A 66 16.03 -9.69 5.00
CA GLU A 66 15.99 -10.74 3.97
C GLU A 66 15.32 -10.25 2.66
N LEU A 67 14.29 -9.42 2.76
CA LEU A 67 13.64 -8.76 1.62
C LEU A 67 14.64 -7.92 0.80
N LYS A 68 15.44 -7.08 1.48
CA LYS A 68 16.45 -6.24 0.81
C LYS A 68 17.52 -7.07 0.13
N LYS A 69 18.04 -8.10 0.81
CA LYS A 69 19.14 -8.94 0.30
C LYS A 69 18.73 -9.70 -0.96
N ARG A 70 17.48 -10.17 -1.00
CA ARG A 70 16.97 -10.98 -2.10
C ARG A 70 16.29 -10.15 -3.18
N LYS A 71 16.31 -8.81 -3.12
CA LYS A 71 15.61 -7.93 -4.06
C LYS A 71 15.79 -8.30 -5.55
N THR A 72 16.94 -8.82 -5.94
CA THR A 72 17.26 -9.26 -7.31
C THR A 72 16.88 -10.71 -7.64
N GLU A 73 16.62 -11.54 -6.63
CA GLU A 73 16.24 -12.95 -6.73
C GLU A 73 14.72 -13.16 -6.56
N LEU A 74 14.04 -12.16 -5.99
CA LEU A 74 12.61 -12.17 -5.74
C LEU A 74 11.86 -11.84 -7.05
N ASP A 75 11.94 -12.73 -8.02
CA ASP A 75 11.17 -12.75 -9.28
C ASP A 75 9.71 -13.20 -9.04
N GLY A 76 9.21 -12.94 -7.83
CA GLY A 76 7.92 -13.39 -7.35
C GLY A 76 6.94 -12.22 -7.32
N GLU A 77 5.83 -12.36 -8.05
CA GLU A 77 4.65 -11.49 -8.08
C GLU A 77 4.30 -10.86 -6.71
N VAL A 78 4.48 -11.61 -5.62
CA VAL A 78 4.23 -11.13 -4.25
C VAL A 78 5.18 -9.99 -3.83
N PHE A 79 6.46 -10.06 -4.17
CA PHE A 79 7.44 -9.05 -3.81
C PHE A 79 7.32 -7.81 -4.68
N GLU A 80 7.03 -7.97 -5.98
CA GLU A 80 6.65 -6.86 -6.84
C GLU A 80 5.45 -6.12 -6.26
N MET A 81 4.41 -6.86 -5.86
CA MET A 81 3.23 -6.29 -5.21
C MET A 81 3.59 -5.51 -3.92
N LEU A 82 4.46 -6.06 -3.06
CA LEU A 82 4.94 -5.36 -1.87
C LEU A 82 5.70 -4.07 -2.21
N PHE A 83 6.54 -4.09 -3.26
CA PHE A 83 7.25 -2.90 -3.72
C PHE A 83 6.29 -1.85 -4.28
N THR A 84 5.28 -2.24 -5.06
CA THR A 84 4.23 -1.33 -5.57
C THR A 84 3.47 -0.66 -4.43
N LEU A 85 3.22 -1.35 -3.32
CA LEU A 85 2.58 -0.75 -2.13
C LEU A 85 3.46 0.33 -1.47
N SER A 86 4.79 0.26 -1.65
CA SER A 86 5.74 1.25 -1.13
C SER A 86 6.12 2.34 -2.13
N ASP A 87 5.58 2.30 -3.35
CA ASP A 87 5.88 3.26 -4.40
C ASP A 87 4.86 4.41 -4.41
N PHE A 88 5.36 5.65 -4.35
CA PHE A 88 4.50 6.82 -4.29
C PHE A 88 3.73 7.07 -5.61
N LEU A 89 4.34 6.79 -6.76
CA LEU A 89 3.69 7.02 -8.06
C LEU A 89 2.53 6.05 -8.25
N ALA A 90 2.76 4.76 -7.98
CA ALA A 90 1.71 3.75 -8.01
C ALA A 90 0.58 4.06 -7.00
N PHE A 91 0.93 4.57 -5.82
CA PHE A 91 -0.05 5.02 -4.83
C PHE A 91 -0.88 6.20 -5.32
N LYS A 92 -0.26 7.21 -5.95
CA LYS A 92 -0.95 8.36 -6.54
C LYS A 92 -1.90 7.91 -7.66
N GLU A 93 -1.44 7.05 -8.57
CA GLU A 93 -2.25 6.49 -9.65
C GLU A 93 -3.48 5.74 -9.11
N LEU A 94 -3.29 4.90 -8.08
CA LEU A 94 -4.40 4.19 -7.43
C LEU A 94 -5.49 5.13 -6.89
N LEU A 95 -5.11 6.24 -6.28
CA LEU A 95 -6.07 7.25 -5.79
C LEU A 95 -6.80 7.98 -6.91
N LEU A 96 -6.09 8.29 -8.01
CA LEU A 96 -6.68 8.94 -9.18
C LEU A 96 -7.65 8.01 -9.91
N ASP A 97 -7.29 6.75 -10.09
CA ASP A 97 -8.17 5.71 -10.64
C ASP A 97 -9.42 5.55 -9.77
N TYR A 98 -9.25 5.48 -8.46
CA TYR A 98 -10.37 5.38 -7.52
C TYR A 98 -11.28 6.60 -7.59
N LYS A 99 -10.71 7.80 -7.68
CA LYS A 99 -11.46 9.06 -7.85
C LYS A 99 -12.25 9.07 -9.17
N ALA A 100 -11.65 8.63 -10.26
CA ALA A 100 -12.30 8.56 -11.57
C ALA A 100 -13.50 7.59 -11.54
N VAL A 101 -13.33 6.41 -10.95
CA VAL A 101 -14.42 5.42 -10.78
C VAL A 101 -15.52 5.97 -9.86
N SER A 102 -15.16 6.57 -8.73
CA SER A 102 -16.12 7.12 -7.77
C SER A 102 -16.95 8.26 -8.36
N ASN A 103 -16.34 9.12 -9.17
CA ASN A 103 -17.03 10.20 -9.86
C ASN A 103 -17.90 9.72 -11.03
N CYS A 104 -17.59 8.57 -11.63
CA CYS A 104 -18.39 7.97 -12.71
C CYS A 104 -19.67 7.29 -12.18
N LEU A 105 -19.68 6.91 -10.89
CA LEU A 105 -20.79 6.23 -10.22
C LEU A 105 -21.78 7.20 -9.53
N LEU A 106 -21.53 8.51 -9.59
CA LEU A 106 -22.39 9.59 -9.12
C LEU A 106 -23.11 10.27 -10.29
#